data_AF-A0A3D2S8Y7-F1
#
_entry.id   AF-A0A3D2S8Y7-F1
#
_cell.length_a   1.000
_cell.length_b   1.000
_cell.length_c   1.000
_cell.angle_alpha   90.00
_cell.angle_beta   90.00
_cell.angle_gamma   90.00
#
_symmetry.space_group_name_H-M   'P 1'
#
loop_
_entity.id
_entity.type
_entity.pdbx_description
1 polymer ?
#
loop_
_entity_poly.entity_id
_entity_poly.type
_entity_poly.pdbx_seq_one_letter_code
_entity_poly.pdbx_strand_id
1 'polypeptide(L)'
;MLAFACKRPSEQPVKADATVLIDGQLAVVPSMSLEGETVNTSSNIFILRGTQDTIWIFGTGYGDGNLHCDDCNDYTFYRGADFRTVANAIDDARRVDSILINEWNLDRSKVVVQFIAPHFHADHLNAEFVSAVFDSLGYAAPTGKAIYVHRNDSAGAVCNTPCCGTTPCPDKDNPYYAAPYQPAWQSEQLSYFSFFGSTNDTCNQVLMTITSASGQWQICKGTARSDGGHTDGTVNLQNISLKTRIAGTLNRPQCDVPEGWQTLVCTRQYPLAEEVD
;
A
#
# COMPACT_ATOMS: atom_id res chain seq x y z
N MET A 1 21.11 19.42 43.95
CA MET A 1 20.49 19.30 42.62
C MET A 1 21.13 18.12 41.92
N LEU A 2 20.45 16.97 41.91
CA LEU A 2 20.87 15.78 41.17
C LEU A 2 20.20 15.84 39.81
N ALA A 3 20.97 16.15 38.77
CA ALA A 3 20.52 16.04 37.39
C ALA A 3 20.54 14.56 37.00
N PHE A 4 19.37 13.96 36.85
CA PHE A 4 19.24 12.68 36.19
C PHE A 4 19.36 12.92 34.69
N ALA A 5 20.46 12.45 34.10
CA ALA A 5 20.53 12.30 32.65
C ALA A 5 19.58 11.16 32.27
N CYS A 6 18.45 11.48 31.66
CA CYS A 6 17.70 10.49 30.90
C CYS A 6 18.60 10.01 29.77
N LYS A 7 19.10 8.78 29.89
CA LYS A 7 19.55 8.03 28.72
C LYS A 7 18.38 8.08 27.74
N ARG A 8 18.63 8.57 26.52
CA ARG A 8 17.69 8.35 25.42
C ARG A 8 17.36 6.86 25.43
N PRO A 9 16.07 6.47 25.47
CA PRO A 9 15.73 5.12 25.06
C PRO A 9 16.40 4.90 23.71
N SER A 10 17.01 3.75 23.48
CA SER A 10 17.28 3.35 22.10
C SER A 10 15.95 3.48 21.38
N GLU A 11 15.81 4.45 20.48
CA GLU A 11 14.66 4.60 19.59
C GLU A 11 14.70 3.41 18.63
N GLN A 12 14.39 2.22 19.15
CA GLN A 12 13.97 1.13 18.29
C GLN A 12 12.64 1.60 17.69
N PRO A 13 12.52 1.64 16.36
CA PRO A 13 11.27 2.01 15.73
C PRO A 13 10.20 1.03 16.21
N VAL A 14 9.28 1.53 17.04
CA VAL A 14 8.15 0.76 17.54
C VAL A 14 7.36 0.30 16.31
N LYS A 15 7.17 -1.01 16.14
CA LYS A 15 6.20 -1.52 15.16
C LYS A 15 4.86 -0.89 15.49
N ALA A 16 4.39 0.03 14.65
CA ALA A 16 3.10 0.68 14.90
C ALA A 16 1.98 -0.34 14.74
N ASP A 17 1.15 -0.47 15.76
CA ASP A 17 0.03 -1.40 15.73
C ASP A 17 -1.01 -0.99 14.68
N ALA A 18 -1.80 -1.98 14.26
CA ALA A 18 -2.98 -1.71 13.45
C ALA A 18 -3.93 -0.73 14.17
N THR A 19 -4.57 0.16 13.42
CA THR A 19 -5.57 1.08 13.96
C THR A 19 -6.92 0.85 13.27
N VAL A 20 -7.96 0.56 14.06
CA VAL A 20 -9.34 0.53 13.57
C VAL A 20 -9.86 1.97 13.50
N LEU A 21 -10.17 2.44 12.30
CA LEU A 21 -10.66 3.80 12.04
C LEU A 21 -12.18 3.89 12.14
N ILE A 22 -12.87 2.85 11.68
CA ILE A 22 -14.31 2.67 11.81
C ILE A 22 -14.55 1.22 12.24
N ASP A 23 -15.16 1.06 13.40
CA ASP A 23 -15.35 -0.25 14.03
C ASP A 23 -16.01 -1.26 13.08
N GLY A 24 -15.38 -2.42 12.94
CA GLY A 24 -15.84 -3.49 12.05
C GLY A 24 -15.80 -3.20 10.54
N GLN A 25 -15.26 -2.05 10.08
CA GLN A 25 -15.47 -1.57 8.71
C GLN A 25 -14.22 -1.04 8.00
N LEU A 26 -13.39 -0.26 8.69
CA LEU A 26 -12.21 0.37 8.12
C LEU A 26 -11.07 0.31 9.12
N ALA A 27 -9.93 -0.23 8.71
CA ALA A 27 -8.71 -0.26 9.49
C ALA A 27 -7.49 0.13 8.64
N VAL A 28 -6.39 0.42 9.32
CA VAL A 28 -5.11 0.75 8.70
C VAL A 28 -3.98 0.01 9.41
N VAL A 29 -3.08 -0.58 8.64
CA VAL A 29 -1.82 -1.17 9.12
C VAL A 29 -0.67 -0.32 8.61
N PRO A 30 0.10 0.33 9.50
CA PRO A 30 1.27 1.09 9.08
C PRO A 30 2.41 0.16 8.63
N SER A 31 2.86 0.32 7.39
CA SER A 31 4.14 -0.23 6.89
C SER A 31 5.14 0.92 6.80
N MET A 32 6.34 0.77 7.34
CA MET A 32 7.29 1.88 7.49
C MET A 32 8.66 1.51 6.96
N SER A 33 9.34 2.49 6.36
CA SER A 33 10.76 2.40 6.01
C SER A 33 11.62 3.26 6.93
N LEU A 34 12.85 2.83 7.10
CA LEU A 34 13.90 3.50 7.85
C LEU A 34 14.99 3.95 6.89
N GLU A 35 15.63 5.07 7.20
CA GLU A 35 16.93 5.48 6.68
C GLU A 35 17.91 5.50 7.85
N GLY A 36 18.82 4.53 7.88
CA GLY A 36 19.58 4.17 9.08
C GLY A 36 18.65 3.73 10.22
N GLU A 37 18.63 4.50 11.31
CA GLU A 37 17.77 4.27 12.48
C GLU A 37 16.53 5.18 12.51
N THR A 38 16.37 6.07 11.54
CA THR A 38 15.27 7.06 11.54
C THR A 38 14.14 6.62 10.64
N VAL A 39 12.88 6.83 11.06
CA VAL A 39 11.72 6.62 10.19
C VAL A 39 11.76 7.60 9.01
N ASN A 40 11.92 7.06 7.81
CA ASN A 40 11.95 7.83 6.57
C ASN A 40 10.52 8.15 6.12
N THR A 41 9.74 7.13 5.81
CA THR A 41 8.36 7.26 5.33
C THR A 41 7.51 6.05 5.72
N SER A 42 6.19 6.17 5.57
CA SER A 42 5.26 5.04 5.70
C SER A 42 4.50 4.82 4.40
N SER A 43 4.01 3.60 4.20
CA SER A 43 3.10 3.20 3.15
C SER A 43 2.03 2.32 3.78
N ASN A 44 0.99 2.97 4.29
CA ASN A 44 -0.09 2.37 5.05
C ASN A 44 -0.93 1.46 4.17
N ILE A 45 -1.32 0.33 4.73
CA ILE A 45 -2.22 -0.66 4.14
C ILE A 45 -3.61 -0.40 4.71
N PHE A 46 -4.52 0.09 3.88
CA PHE A 46 -5.91 0.31 4.32
C PHE A 46 -6.76 -0.93 4.03
N ILE A 47 -7.60 -1.30 4.98
CA ILE A 47 -8.43 -2.50 4.91
C ILE A 47 -9.88 -2.05 5.03
N LEU A 48 -10.68 -2.31 4.01
CA LEU A 48 -12.10 -1.99 3.95
C LEU A 48 -12.89 -3.30 3.94
N ARG A 49 -13.79 -3.45 4.90
CA ARG A 49 -14.73 -4.58 4.91
C ARG A 49 -15.78 -4.38 3.82
N GLY A 50 -15.78 -5.25 2.82
CA GLY A 50 -16.77 -5.28 1.75
C GLY A 50 -18.16 -5.72 2.23
N THR A 51 -19.06 -5.95 1.30
CA THR A 51 -20.29 -6.69 1.58
C THR A 51 -19.98 -8.19 1.68
N GLN A 52 -20.71 -8.90 2.54
CA GLN A 52 -20.49 -10.33 2.81
C GLN A 52 -19.06 -10.59 3.30
N ASP A 53 -18.38 -11.59 2.73
CA ASP A 53 -17.04 -12.02 3.12
C ASP A 53 -15.92 -11.38 2.27
N THR A 54 -16.21 -10.32 1.51
CA THR A 54 -15.18 -9.63 0.70
C THR A 54 -14.40 -8.63 1.54
N ILE A 55 -13.07 -8.61 1.38
CA ILE A 55 -12.17 -7.60 1.94
C ILE A 55 -11.46 -6.87 0.82
N TRP A 56 -11.40 -5.54 0.90
CA TRP A 56 -10.63 -4.70 -0.01
C TRP A 56 -9.41 -4.15 0.71
N ILE A 57 -8.24 -4.38 0.14
CA ILE A 57 -6.96 -3.86 0.62
C ILE A 57 -6.51 -2.77 -0.36
N PHE A 58 -6.21 -1.57 0.14
CA PHE A 58 -5.67 -0.46 -0.63
C PHE A 58 -4.23 -0.19 -0.19
N GLY A 59 -3.28 -0.50 -1.08
CA GLY A 59 -1.83 -0.52 -0.79
C GLY A 59 -1.36 -1.81 -0.12
N THR A 60 -0.09 -2.19 -0.31
CA THR A 60 0.50 -3.43 0.24
C THR A 60 1.69 -3.23 1.17
N GLY A 61 2.17 -2.00 1.37
CA GLY A 61 3.32 -1.72 2.24
C GLY A 61 4.69 -2.01 1.62
N TYR A 62 5.74 -1.83 2.41
CA TYR A 62 7.14 -1.74 1.96
C TYR A 62 7.86 -3.06 1.63
N GLY A 63 7.19 -4.22 1.69
CA GLY A 63 7.84 -5.51 1.43
C GLY A 63 8.82 -5.95 2.52
N ASP A 64 9.65 -6.95 2.22
CA ASP A 64 10.65 -7.47 3.15
C ASP A 64 11.87 -6.52 3.28
N GLY A 65 12.38 -6.33 4.50
CA GLY A 65 13.39 -5.31 4.79
C GLY A 65 14.80 -5.81 5.05
N ASN A 66 14.97 -7.06 5.49
CA ASN A 66 16.22 -7.51 6.13
C ASN A 66 16.66 -8.93 5.76
N LEU A 67 16.13 -9.53 4.69
CA LEU A 67 16.66 -10.81 4.23
C LEU A 67 18.01 -10.55 3.56
N HIS A 68 19.09 -11.01 4.21
CA HIS A 68 20.45 -11.05 3.68
C HIS A 68 20.49 -11.99 2.47
N CYS A 69 20.02 -11.51 1.34
CA CYS A 69 20.32 -12.04 0.03
C CYS A 69 20.63 -10.85 -0.86
N ASP A 70 21.60 -11.02 -1.75
CA ASP A 70 22.19 -9.93 -2.53
C ASP A 70 21.20 -9.26 -3.52
N ASP A 71 19.93 -9.68 -3.57
CA ASP A 71 18.94 -9.26 -4.59
C ASP A 71 17.44 -9.46 -4.21
N CYS A 72 17.05 -9.64 -2.92
CA CYS A 72 15.65 -9.92 -2.57
C CYS A 72 14.98 -8.93 -1.62
N ASN A 73 15.30 -7.64 -1.75
CA ASN A 73 14.35 -6.63 -1.32
C ASN A 73 14.24 -5.51 -2.37
N ASP A 74 13.02 -5.05 -2.60
CA ASP A 74 12.76 -3.95 -3.52
C ASP A 74 13.48 -2.68 -3.09
N TYR A 75 13.49 -2.41 -1.79
CA TYR A 75 13.78 -1.08 -1.30
C TYR A 75 15.28 -0.74 -1.25
N THR A 76 16.14 -1.68 -0.83
CA THR A 76 17.60 -1.54 -0.93
C THR A 76 18.03 -1.44 -2.39
N PHE A 77 17.37 -2.14 -3.31
CA PHE A 77 17.66 -2.04 -4.75
C PHE A 77 17.42 -0.61 -5.30
N TYR A 78 16.31 0.04 -4.93
CA TYR A 78 15.97 1.39 -5.44
C TYR A 78 16.56 2.56 -4.66
N ARG A 79 16.85 2.38 -3.38
CA ARG A 79 17.21 3.48 -2.46
C ARG A 79 18.60 3.34 -1.84
N GLY A 80 19.19 2.14 -1.89
CA GLY A 80 20.51 1.84 -1.32
C GLY A 80 20.44 1.17 0.06
N ALA A 81 21.60 0.73 0.55
CA ALA A 81 21.74 -0.12 1.73
C ALA A 81 21.32 0.52 3.07
N ASP A 82 21.28 1.84 3.13
CA ASP A 82 20.84 2.57 4.33
C ASP A 82 19.32 2.51 4.52
N PHE A 83 18.57 2.06 3.50
CA PHE A 83 17.13 1.95 3.56
C PHE A 83 16.67 0.51 3.83
N ARG A 84 15.85 0.35 4.87
CA ARG A 84 15.27 -0.94 5.29
C ARG A 84 13.82 -0.75 5.74
N THR A 85 13.05 -1.83 5.83
CA THR A 85 11.68 -1.78 6.35
C THR A 85 11.64 -2.09 7.86
N VAL A 86 10.65 -1.54 8.56
CA VAL A 86 10.43 -1.81 10.00
C VAL A 86 9.86 -3.21 10.23
N ALA A 87 9.06 -3.70 9.28
CA ALA A 87 8.44 -5.01 9.31
C ALA A 87 8.46 -5.62 7.91
N ASN A 88 8.60 -6.94 7.85
CA ASN A 88 8.55 -7.70 6.60
C ASN A 88 7.10 -7.83 6.11
N ALA A 89 6.91 -8.15 4.84
CA ALA A 89 5.61 -8.28 4.20
C ALA A 89 4.69 -9.29 4.90
N ILE A 90 5.25 -10.41 5.38
CA ILE A 90 4.51 -11.42 6.16
C ILE A 90 4.05 -10.89 7.53
N ASP A 91 4.81 -10.00 8.17
CA ASP A 91 4.40 -9.39 9.43
C ASP A 91 3.25 -8.40 9.20
N ASP A 92 3.29 -7.64 8.12
CA ASP A 92 2.20 -6.76 7.68
C ASP A 92 0.94 -7.59 7.39
N ALA A 93 1.09 -8.69 6.65
CA ALA A 93 -0.01 -9.59 6.32
C ALA A 93 -0.63 -10.24 7.56
N ARG A 94 0.17 -10.61 8.57
CA ARG A 94 -0.33 -11.11 9.86
C ARG A 94 -1.09 -10.06 10.65
N ARG A 95 -0.68 -8.79 10.57
CA ARG A 95 -1.42 -7.68 11.19
C ARG A 95 -2.78 -7.48 10.50
N VAL A 96 -2.83 -7.59 9.16
CA VAL A 96 -4.10 -7.62 8.43
C VAL A 96 -4.95 -8.81 8.88
N ASP A 97 -4.39 -10.03 8.90
CA ASP A 97 -5.11 -11.24 9.34
C ASP A 97 -5.67 -11.12 10.75
N SER A 98 -4.92 -10.54 11.69
CA SER A 98 -5.40 -10.30 13.05
C SER A 98 -6.63 -9.39 13.08
N ILE A 99 -6.68 -8.35 12.24
CA ILE A 99 -7.87 -7.49 12.13
C ILE A 99 -9.06 -8.30 11.61
N LEU A 100 -8.85 -9.08 10.54
CA LEU A 100 -9.94 -9.84 9.91
C LEU A 100 -10.50 -10.90 10.85
N ILE A 101 -9.64 -11.65 11.53
CA ILE A 101 -10.04 -12.82 12.33
C ILE A 101 -10.37 -12.43 13.76
N ASN A 102 -9.53 -11.64 14.43
CA ASN A 102 -9.70 -11.35 15.86
C ASN A 102 -10.62 -10.15 16.09
N GLU A 103 -10.44 -9.07 15.33
CA GLU A 103 -11.23 -7.84 15.53
C GLU A 103 -12.59 -7.91 14.83
N TRP A 104 -12.63 -8.40 13.58
CA TRP A 104 -13.85 -8.46 12.79
C TRP A 104 -14.57 -9.81 12.83
N ASN A 105 -13.99 -10.79 13.53
CA ASN A 105 -14.54 -12.12 13.75
C ASN A 105 -14.97 -12.81 12.45
N LEU A 106 -14.14 -12.71 11.41
CA LEU A 106 -14.37 -13.34 10.12
C LEU A 106 -13.85 -14.78 10.09
N ASP A 107 -14.49 -15.62 9.29
CA ASP A 107 -14.02 -16.96 8.99
C ASP A 107 -13.05 -16.91 7.81
N ARG A 108 -11.75 -17.12 8.08
CA ARG A 108 -10.69 -17.07 7.07
C ARG A 108 -11.04 -17.84 5.80
N SER A 109 -11.69 -19.00 5.93
CA SER A 109 -12.02 -19.88 4.80
C SER A 109 -13.08 -19.31 3.85
N LYS A 110 -13.81 -18.28 4.28
CA LYS A 110 -14.85 -17.61 3.50
C LYS A 110 -14.41 -16.26 2.96
N VAL A 111 -13.36 -15.68 3.54
CA VAL A 111 -12.90 -14.35 3.17
C VAL A 111 -12.32 -14.34 1.76
N VAL A 112 -12.81 -13.42 0.93
CA VAL A 112 -12.28 -13.13 -0.41
C VAL A 112 -11.53 -11.81 -0.37
N VAL A 113 -10.20 -11.87 -0.50
CA VAL A 113 -9.34 -10.68 -0.47
C VAL A 113 -9.14 -10.13 -1.89
N GLN A 114 -9.35 -8.83 -2.03
CA GLN A 114 -9.10 -8.07 -3.26
C GLN A 114 -8.18 -6.89 -2.94
N PHE A 115 -7.30 -6.54 -3.87
CA PHE A 115 -6.30 -5.49 -3.76
C PHE A 115 -6.57 -4.39 -4.76
N ILE A 116 -6.43 -3.14 -4.32
CA ILE A 116 -6.45 -1.97 -5.18
C ILE A 116 -5.06 -1.34 -5.03
N ALA A 117 -4.28 -1.35 -6.12
CA ALA A 117 -2.98 -0.70 -6.14
C ALA A 117 -3.19 0.82 -6.23
N PRO A 118 -2.73 1.61 -5.25
CA PRO A 118 -2.76 3.08 -5.33
C PRO A 118 -2.01 3.60 -6.56
N HIS A 119 -0.85 3.03 -6.82
CA HIS A 119 -0.01 3.14 -8.03
C HIS A 119 1.00 1.98 -8.00
N PHE A 120 1.83 1.84 -9.04
CA PHE A 120 2.65 0.63 -9.20
C PHE A 120 3.90 0.53 -8.30
N HIS A 121 4.27 1.53 -7.50
CA HIS A 121 5.52 1.44 -6.73
C HIS A 121 5.53 0.24 -5.80
N ALA A 122 6.73 -0.34 -5.62
CA ALA A 122 6.96 -1.48 -4.73
C ALA A 122 6.45 -1.29 -3.30
N ASP A 123 6.31 -0.06 -2.80
CA ASP A 123 5.75 0.21 -1.48
C ASP A 123 4.22 0.25 -1.42
N HIS A 124 3.55 0.21 -2.57
CA HIS A 124 2.10 0.25 -2.69
C HIS A 124 1.53 -0.99 -3.40
N LEU A 125 2.37 -1.71 -4.11
CA LEU A 125 2.10 -2.97 -4.76
C LEU A 125 3.33 -3.86 -4.59
N ASN A 126 3.23 -4.96 -3.84
CA ASN A 126 4.37 -5.81 -3.49
C ASN A 126 3.97 -7.28 -3.60
N ALA A 127 4.78 -8.07 -4.29
CA ALA A 127 4.51 -9.49 -4.55
C ALA A 127 4.61 -10.36 -3.28
N GLU A 128 5.47 -10.00 -2.34
CA GLU A 128 5.69 -10.74 -1.09
C GLU A 128 4.46 -10.64 -0.19
N PHE A 129 3.86 -9.45 -0.09
CA PHE A 129 2.63 -9.24 0.68
C PHE A 129 1.48 -10.06 0.10
N VAL A 130 1.32 -10.04 -1.22
CA VAL A 130 0.29 -10.84 -1.91
C VAL A 130 0.52 -12.34 -1.69
N SER A 131 1.76 -12.80 -1.80
CA SER A 131 2.15 -14.19 -1.53
C SER A 131 1.88 -14.57 -0.07
N ALA A 132 2.18 -13.67 0.88
CA ALA A 132 1.92 -13.89 2.29
C ALA A 132 0.41 -14.07 2.56
N VAL A 133 -0.44 -13.25 1.95
CA VAL A 133 -1.91 -13.36 2.09
C VAL A 133 -2.43 -14.68 1.53
N PHE A 134 -2.11 -15.01 0.28
CA PHE A 134 -2.70 -16.19 -0.36
C PHE A 134 -2.00 -17.50 0.03
N ASP A 135 -0.67 -17.55 0.00
CA ASP A 135 0.08 -18.80 0.14
C ASP A 135 0.35 -19.13 1.61
N SER A 136 0.76 -18.14 2.39
CA SER A 136 1.19 -18.37 3.78
C SER A 136 0.03 -18.35 4.77
N LEU A 137 -0.92 -17.43 4.60
CA LEU A 137 -2.09 -17.30 5.49
C LEU A 137 -3.29 -18.12 5.01
N GLY A 138 -3.29 -18.55 3.74
CA GLY A 138 -4.30 -19.47 3.21
C GLY A 138 -5.65 -18.82 2.90
N TYR A 139 -5.67 -17.51 2.62
CA TYR A 139 -6.86 -16.88 2.04
C TYR A 139 -7.09 -17.43 0.64
N ALA A 140 -8.35 -17.66 0.26
CA ALA A 140 -8.65 -18.16 -1.07
C ALA A 140 -8.21 -17.15 -2.13
N ALA A 141 -7.25 -17.54 -2.97
CA ALA A 141 -6.95 -16.81 -4.19
C ALA A 141 -8.23 -16.79 -5.04
N PRO A 142 -8.77 -15.63 -5.41
CA PRO A 142 -9.98 -15.59 -6.21
C PRO A 142 -9.69 -16.26 -7.56
N THR A 143 -10.66 -17.03 -8.08
CA THR A 143 -10.61 -17.55 -9.45
C THR A 143 -10.76 -16.37 -10.42
N GLY A 144 -9.67 -15.64 -10.67
CA GLY A 144 -9.61 -14.47 -11.53
C GLY A 144 -9.06 -13.21 -10.84
N LYS A 145 -9.73 -12.08 -11.09
CA LYS A 145 -9.26 -10.72 -10.80
C LYS A 145 -9.19 -10.44 -9.29
N ALA A 146 -7.98 -10.35 -8.75
CA ALA A 146 -7.72 -10.00 -7.36
C ALA A 146 -7.04 -8.63 -7.21
N ILE A 147 -6.20 -8.23 -8.18
CA ILE A 147 -5.34 -7.04 -8.06
C ILE A 147 -5.77 -6.02 -9.11
N TYR A 148 -6.37 -4.93 -8.66
CA TYR A 148 -6.86 -3.86 -9.53
C TYR A 148 -5.81 -2.76 -9.66
N VAL A 149 -5.42 -2.47 -10.90
CA VAL A 149 -4.44 -1.43 -11.22
C VAL A 149 -4.99 -0.55 -12.33
N HIS A 150 -4.74 0.77 -12.25
CA HIS A 150 -5.08 1.68 -13.33
C HIS A 150 -4.28 1.36 -14.61
N ARG A 151 -4.89 1.53 -15.79
CA ARG A 151 -4.27 1.24 -17.08
C ARG A 151 -2.92 1.93 -17.31
N ASN A 152 -2.78 3.20 -16.91
CA ASN A 152 -1.51 3.93 -17.06
C ASN A 152 -0.35 3.37 -16.22
N ASP A 153 -0.65 2.63 -15.15
CA ASP A 153 0.37 1.99 -14.31
C ASP A 153 0.56 0.50 -14.62
N SER A 154 -0.25 -0.06 -15.54
CA SER A 154 -0.27 -1.50 -15.84
C SER A 154 1.10 -2.05 -16.23
N ALA A 155 1.87 -1.32 -17.04
CA ALA A 155 3.18 -1.76 -17.51
C ALA A 155 4.22 -1.84 -16.37
N GLY A 156 4.21 -0.89 -15.43
CA GLY A 156 5.05 -0.96 -14.22
C GLY A 156 4.59 -2.06 -13.27
N ALA A 157 3.28 -2.25 -13.14
CA ALA A 157 2.67 -3.16 -12.17
C ALA A 157 2.94 -4.65 -12.38
N VAL A 158 3.18 -5.09 -13.61
CA VAL A 158 3.41 -6.51 -13.96
C VAL A 158 4.83 -6.80 -14.42
N CYS A 159 5.70 -5.82 -14.26
CA CYS A 159 7.05 -5.88 -14.78
C CYS A 159 7.98 -6.65 -13.83
N ASN A 160 8.59 -7.70 -14.38
CA ASN A 160 9.55 -8.57 -13.66
C ASN A 160 11.01 -8.38 -14.13
N THR A 161 11.26 -7.50 -15.09
CA THR A 161 12.62 -7.22 -15.59
C THR A 161 13.16 -5.94 -14.95
N PRO A 162 14.46 -5.86 -14.58
CA PRO A 162 15.08 -4.62 -14.06
C PRO A 162 14.68 -3.37 -14.86
N CYS A 163 14.13 -2.35 -14.17
CA CYS A 163 13.50 -1.13 -14.71
C CYS A 163 12.60 -1.34 -15.93
N CYS A 164 11.91 -2.46 -16.00
CA CYS A 164 11.03 -2.82 -17.11
C CYS A 164 11.74 -2.83 -18.47
N GLY A 165 13.03 -3.18 -18.45
CA GLY A 165 13.87 -3.27 -19.64
C GLY A 165 14.36 -1.92 -20.16
N THR A 166 14.22 -0.83 -19.39
CA THR A 166 14.70 0.51 -19.77
C THR A 166 15.96 0.89 -18.97
N THR A 167 17.01 1.36 -19.65
CA THR A 167 18.26 1.84 -19.03
C THR A 167 18.41 3.35 -19.24
N PRO A 168 18.96 4.10 -18.26
CA PRO A 168 19.63 3.65 -17.03
C PRO A 168 18.70 3.29 -15.85
N CYS A 169 19.23 2.45 -14.96
CA CYS A 169 18.67 2.04 -13.67
C CYS A 169 19.66 2.40 -12.54
N PRO A 170 19.24 2.86 -11.36
CA PRO A 170 17.92 3.35 -10.94
C PRO A 170 17.81 4.87 -11.17
N ASP A 171 17.25 5.28 -12.32
CA ASP A 171 16.97 6.70 -12.58
C ASP A 171 15.57 7.07 -12.10
N LYS A 172 15.46 8.08 -11.23
CA LYS A 172 14.19 8.60 -10.71
C LYS A 172 13.30 9.22 -11.79
N ASP A 173 13.90 9.61 -12.93
CA ASP A 173 13.19 10.18 -14.06
C ASP A 173 12.66 9.09 -15.00
N ASN A 174 12.99 7.81 -14.74
CA ASN A 174 12.43 6.67 -15.44
C ASN A 174 10.92 6.52 -15.12
N PRO A 175 10.04 6.40 -16.13
CA PRO A 175 8.61 6.17 -15.91
C PRO A 175 8.31 4.92 -15.06
N TYR A 176 9.21 3.95 -15.03
CA TYR A 176 9.13 2.70 -14.28
C TYR A 176 10.00 2.66 -13.01
N TYR A 177 10.50 3.80 -12.52
CA TYR A 177 11.21 3.83 -11.24
C TYR A 177 10.40 3.15 -10.12
N ALA A 178 11.07 2.43 -9.22
CA ALA A 178 10.47 1.56 -8.21
C ALA A 178 9.71 0.32 -8.75
N ALA A 179 10.09 -0.17 -9.93
CA ALA A 179 9.83 -1.50 -10.50
C ALA A 179 11.10 -2.02 -11.24
N PRO A 180 11.36 -3.35 -11.33
CA PRO A 180 10.50 -4.50 -11.02
C PRO A 180 10.40 -4.84 -9.53
N TYR A 181 9.60 -5.85 -9.24
CA TYR A 181 9.46 -6.43 -7.92
C TYR A 181 10.53 -7.50 -7.67
N GLN A 182 11.05 -7.53 -6.46
CA GLN A 182 12.06 -8.45 -5.95
C GLN A 182 11.56 -9.04 -4.62
N PRO A 183 11.07 -10.29 -4.63
CA PRO A 183 10.99 -11.22 -5.75
C PRO A 183 9.97 -10.79 -6.82
N ALA A 184 10.26 -11.19 -8.06
CA ALA A 184 9.37 -11.01 -9.21
C ALA A 184 8.02 -11.72 -9.01
N TRP A 185 6.97 -11.20 -9.67
CA TRP A 185 5.66 -11.84 -9.69
C TRP A 185 5.75 -13.26 -10.25
N GLN A 186 5.15 -14.21 -9.54
CA GLN A 186 4.98 -15.57 -10.06
C GLN A 186 3.99 -15.58 -11.23
N SER A 187 4.13 -16.53 -12.16
CA SER A 187 3.25 -16.61 -13.34
C SER A 187 1.77 -16.73 -12.98
N GLU A 188 1.44 -17.42 -11.88
CA GLU A 188 0.07 -17.51 -11.38
C GLU A 188 -0.45 -16.15 -10.89
N GLN A 189 0.37 -15.39 -10.17
CA GLN A 189 0.00 -14.09 -9.62
C GLN A 189 -0.26 -13.05 -10.70
N LEU A 190 0.46 -13.13 -11.83
CA LEU A 190 0.20 -12.29 -12.99
C LEU A 190 -1.24 -12.44 -13.52
N SER A 191 -1.87 -13.60 -13.32
CA SER A 191 -3.27 -13.83 -13.72
C SER A 191 -4.29 -13.12 -12.81
N TYR A 192 -3.87 -12.67 -11.62
CA TYR A 192 -4.73 -11.96 -10.68
C TYR A 192 -4.94 -10.49 -11.08
N PHE A 193 -4.10 -9.94 -11.96
CA PHE A 193 -4.17 -8.54 -12.34
C PHE A 193 -5.39 -8.22 -13.21
N SER A 194 -6.07 -7.14 -12.86
CA SER A 194 -7.14 -6.53 -13.64
C SER A 194 -6.84 -5.05 -13.85
N PHE A 195 -6.76 -4.66 -15.11
CA PHE A 195 -6.55 -3.27 -15.48
C PHE A 195 -7.87 -2.55 -15.73
N PHE A 196 -8.06 -1.40 -15.10
CA PHE A 196 -9.25 -0.57 -15.23
C PHE A 196 -8.91 0.86 -15.65
N GLY A 197 -9.94 1.63 -16.02
CA GLY A 197 -9.77 2.98 -16.55
C GLY A 197 -9.29 3.04 -18.01
N SER A 198 -9.10 4.27 -18.46
CA SER A 198 -8.59 4.68 -19.77
C SER A 198 -7.32 5.51 -19.61
N THR A 199 -6.52 5.59 -20.68
CA THR A 199 -5.25 6.33 -20.62
C THR A 199 -5.40 7.84 -20.55
N ASN A 200 -6.61 8.35 -20.79
CA ASN A 200 -6.97 9.76 -20.80
C ASN A 200 -7.97 10.11 -19.69
N ASP A 201 -8.08 9.28 -18.65
CA ASP A 201 -8.95 9.56 -17.52
C ASP A 201 -8.57 10.90 -16.85
N THR A 202 -9.60 11.68 -16.55
CA THR A 202 -9.46 13.02 -15.97
C THR A 202 -9.49 12.97 -14.45
N CYS A 203 -8.96 14.01 -13.83
CA CYS A 203 -8.91 14.16 -12.39
C CYS A 203 -10.27 13.95 -11.70
N ASN A 204 -10.32 13.18 -10.61
CA ASN A 204 -11.54 12.78 -9.89
C ASN A 204 -12.57 12.00 -10.72
N GLN A 205 -12.26 11.57 -11.94
CA GLN A 205 -13.13 10.67 -12.69
C GLN A 205 -13.29 9.37 -11.91
N VAL A 206 -14.55 8.96 -11.69
CA VAL A 206 -14.90 7.69 -11.05
C VAL A 206 -14.62 6.57 -12.03
N LEU A 207 -13.79 5.62 -11.62
CA LEU A 207 -13.31 4.51 -12.44
C LEU A 207 -13.98 3.19 -12.07
N MET A 208 -14.28 3.04 -10.79
CA MET A 208 -14.97 1.89 -10.22
C MET A 208 -15.65 2.31 -8.92
N THR A 209 -16.76 1.64 -8.58
CA THR A 209 -17.42 1.80 -7.29
C THR A 209 -17.41 0.45 -6.56
N ILE A 210 -16.98 0.46 -5.30
CA ILE A 210 -17.03 -0.70 -4.40
C ILE A 210 -18.05 -0.41 -3.30
N THR A 211 -18.82 -1.44 -2.92
CA THR A 211 -19.72 -1.35 -1.77
C THR A 211 -19.05 -2.01 -0.57
N SER A 212 -19.00 -1.27 0.54
CA SER A 212 -18.40 -1.71 1.80
C SER A 212 -19.40 -1.58 2.93
N ALA A 213 -19.07 -2.14 4.10
CA ALA A 213 -19.83 -1.95 5.31
C ALA A 213 -19.88 -0.48 5.78
N SER A 214 -18.90 0.35 5.36
CA SER A 214 -18.87 1.80 5.61
C SER A 214 -19.50 2.64 4.50
N GLY A 215 -20.24 2.00 3.59
CA GLY A 215 -20.93 2.65 2.47
C GLY A 215 -20.21 2.47 1.13
N GLN A 216 -20.58 3.31 0.17
CA GLN A 216 -20.01 3.26 -1.18
C GLN A 216 -18.69 4.02 -1.24
N TRP A 217 -17.66 3.34 -1.72
CA TRP A 217 -16.37 3.92 -2.04
C TRP A 217 -16.18 3.97 -3.55
N GLN A 218 -15.64 5.07 -4.03
CA GLN A 218 -15.31 5.29 -5.43
C GLN A 218 -13.79 5.22 -5.57
N ILE A 219 -13.31 4.39 -6.50
CA ILE A 219 -11.94 4.44 -6.98
C ILE A 219 -11.89 5.51 -8.05
N CYS A 220 -11.19 6.60 -7.77
CA CYS A 220 -11.12 7.77 -8.65
C CYS A 220 -9.70 7.99 -9.15
N LYS A 221 -9.56 8.55 -10.35
CA LYS A 221 -8.28 9.07 -10.84
C LYS A 221 -7.72 10.10 -9.85
N GLY A 222 -6.53 9.84 -9.34
CA GLY A 222 -5.97 10.57 -8.19
C GLY A 222 -5.08 11.76 -8.54
N THR A 223 -4.42 11.73 -9.69
CA THR A 223 -3.54 12.82 -10.15
C THR A 223 -4.24 13.77 -11.11
N ALA A 224 -3.91 15.06 -10.99
CA ALA A 224 -4.51 16.14 -11.79
C ALA A 224 -3.91 16.27 -13.21
N ARG A 225 -2.93 15.44 -13.57
CA ARG A 225 -2.22 15.49 -14.85
C ARG A 225 -2.27 14.11 -15.50
N SER A 226 -2.58 14.08 -16.79
CA SER A 226 -2.32 12.96 -17.69
C SER A 226 -1.09 13.31 -18.53
N ASP A 227 0.09 13.10 -17.96
CA ASP A 227 1.36 13.35 -18.66
C ASP A 227 1.98 12.06 -19.21
N GLY A 228 1.33 10.90 -19.01
CA GLY A 228 1.89 9.59 -19.35
C GLY A 228 3.18 9.29 -18.59
N GLY A 229 3.45 10.05 -17.53
CA GLY A 229 4.65 9.98 -16.73
C GLY A 229 4.58 8.92 -15.64
N HIS A 230 5.65 8.87 -14.87
CA HIS A 230 5.79 8.02 -13.69
C HIS A 230 4.60 8.16 -12.72
N THR A 231 3.95 7.03 -12.42
CA THR A 231 2.74 6.93 -11.56
C THR A 231 1.52 7.70 -12.06
N ASP A 232 1.42 7.92 -13.37
CA ASP A 232 0.20 8.49 -13.96
C ASP A 232 -1.02 7.56 -13.80
N GLY A 233 -0.86 6.31 -13.37
CA GLY A 233 -1.99 5.48 -12.95
C GLY A 233 -2.48 5.72 -11.52
N THR A 234 -1.97 6.71 -10.80
CA THR A 234 -2.38 6.94 -9.39
C THR A 234 -3.90 7.04 -9.24
N VAL A 235 -4.45 6.31 -8.28
CA VAL A 235 -5.85 6.37 -7.87
C VAL A 235 -6.02 6.72 -6.39
N ASN A 236 -7.19 7.26 -6.07
CA ASN A 236 -7.64 7.55 -4.70
C ASN A 236 -8.92 6.76 -4.40
N LEU A 237 -9.16 6.44 -3.13
CA LEU A 237 -10.49 6.01 -2.67
C LEU A 237 -11.25 7.19 -2.09
N GLN A 238 -12.52 7.32 -2.43
CA GLN A 238 -13.38 8.41 -1.96
C GLN A 238 -14.71 7.86 -1.44
N ASN A 239 -15.13 8.31 -0.26
CA ASN A 239 -16.46 8.04 0.28
C ASN A 239 -17.16 9.37 0.57
N ILE A 240 -18.20 9.66 -0.22
CA ILE A 240 -18.94 10.92 -0.19
C ILE A 240 -19.70 11.08 1.14
N SER A 241 -20.33 10.01 1.62
CA SER A 241 -21.12 10.04 2.85
C SER A 241 -20.24 10.28 4.08
N LEU A 242 -19.06 9.68 4.11
CA LEU A 242 -18.07 9.89 5.17
C LEU A 242 -17.23 11.15 4.98
N LYS A 243 -17.37 11.85 3.85
CA LYS A 243 -16.50 12.97 3.45
C LYS A 243 -15.01 12.62 3.62
N THR A 244 -14.61 11.44 3.16
CA THR A 244 -13.27 10.89 3.37
C THR A 244 -12.62 10.53 2.04
N ARG A 245 -11.34 10.86 1.89
CA ARG A 245 -10.45 10.39 0.82
C ARG A 245 -9.31 9.58 1.44
N ILE A 246 -8.99 8.43 0.86
CA ILE A 246 -7.70 7.76 1.05
C ILE A 246 -6.85 8.08 -0.18
N ALA A 247 -5.81 8.87 0.00
CA ALA A 247 -4.93 9.30 -1.08
C ALA A 247 -3.89 8.22 -1.42
N GLY A 248 -3.73 7.92 -2.71
CA GLY A 248 -2.77 6.94 -3.19
C GLY A 248 -1.33 7.45 -3.23
N THR A 249 -1.14 8.77 -3.29
CA THR A 249 0.19 9.39 -3.16
C THR A 249 0.09 10.79 -2.55
N LEU A 250 1.18 11.26 -1.95
CA LEU A 250 1.34 12.63 -1.44
C LEU A 250 2.32 13.48 -2.24
N ASN A 251 3.20 12.85 -3.01
CA ASN A 251 4.34 13.52 -3.62
C ASN A 251 4.04 14.07 -5.02
N ARG A 252 2.80 13.90 -5.50
CA ARG A 252 2.34 14.36 -6.81
C ARG A 252 1.13 15.28 -6.66
N PRO A 253 0.94 16.28 -7.56
CA PRO A 253 -0.26 17.11 -7.59
C PRO A 253 -1.53 16.25 -7.59
N GLN A 254 -2.18 16.20 -6.44
CA GLN A 254 -3.41 15.48 -6.23
C GLN A 254 -4.58 16.25 -6.82
N CYS A 255 -5.62 15.51 -7.18
CA CYS A 255 -6.93 16.09 -7.43
C CYS A 255 -7.47 16.84 -6.21
N ASP A 256 -8.14 17.96 -6.47
CA ASP A 256 -8.81 18.74 -5.45
C ASP A 256 -9.85 17.88 -4.72
N VAL A 257 -9.95 18.09 -3.41
CA VAL A 257 -11.01 17.51 -2.58
C VAL A 257 -11.98 18.59 -2.15
N PRO A 258 -13.29 18.29 -2.04
CA PRO A 258 -14.23 19.26 -1.52
C PRO A 258 -13.85 19.70 -0.10
N GLU A 259 -14.20 20.94 0.23
CA GLU A 259 -13.93 21.51 1.55
C GLU A 259 -14.55 20.67 2.67
N GLY A 260 -13.82 20.53 3.78
CA GLY A 260 -14.26 19.77 4.95
C GLY A 260 -14.14 18.24 4.82
N TRP A 261 -13.53 17.74 3.74
CA TRP A 261 -13.21 16.32 3.63
C TRP A 261 -11.93 15.95 4.37
N GLN A 262 -11.96 14.82 5.08
CA GLN A 262 -10.76 14.23 5.68
C GLN A 262 -9.92 13.55 4.58
N THR A 263 -8.62 13.80 4.58
CA THR A 263 -7.67 13.02 3.77
C THR A 263 -6.85 12.11 4.66
N LEU A 264 -7.07 10.81 4.50
CA LEU A 264 -6.20 9.75 4.96
C LEU A 264 -5.14 9.52 3.89
N VAL A 265 -3.92 9.20 4.30
CA VAL A 265 -2.77 9.12 3.39
C VAL A 265 -2.09 7.78 3.58
N CYS A 266 -1.66 7.18 2.47
CA CYS A 266 -0.77 6.03 2.55
C CYS A 266 0.57 6.43 3.16
N THR A 267 1.04 7.65 2.95
CA THR A 267 2.34 8.10 3.47
C THR A 267 2.18 9.14 4.58
N ARG A 268 2.32 8.74 5.84
CA ARG A 268 2.54 9.70 6.95
C ARG A 268 3.51 9.16 7.99
N GLN A 269 4.49 9.98 8.34
CA GLN A 269 5.10 9.92 9.67
C GLN A 269 3.97 10.16 10.68
N TYR A 270 3.50 9.09 11.34
CA TYR A 270 2.91 9.29 12.65
C TYR A 270 4.06 9.81 13.52
N PRO A 271 3.95 10.98 14.17
CA PRO A 271 4.82 11.22 15.30
C PRO A 271 4.62 10.03 16.24
N LEU A 272 5.69 9.29 16.50
CA LEU A 272 5.71 8.33 17.60
C LEU A 272 5.17 9.10 18.80
N ALA A 273 4.12 8.56 19.41
CA ALA A 273 3.33 9.24 20.43
C ALA A 273 4.25 10.05 21.35
N GLU A 274 4.05 11.37 21.40
CA GLU A 274 4.45 12.12 22.58
C GLU A 274 3.71 11.44 23.73
N GLU A 275 4.47 10.88 24.67
CA GLU A 275 3.92 10.43 25.95
C GLU A 275 3.10 11.59 26.51
N VAL A 276 1.80 11.34 26.67
CA VAL A 276 0.96 12.18 27.51
C VAL A 276 1.51 11.98 28.93
N ASP A 277 2.12 13.04 29.48
CA ASP A 277 2.56 13.13 30.88
C ASP A 277 1.51 12.62 31.87
#